data_AF-A0A6P8WSG1-F1
#
_entry.id   AF-A0A6P8WSG1-F1
#
_cell.length_a   1.000
_cell.length_b   1.000
_cell.length_c   1.000
_cell.angle_alpha   90.00
_cell.angle_beta   90.00
_cell.angle_gamma   90.00
#
_symmetry.space_group_name_H-M   'P 1'
#
loop_
_entity.id
_entity.type
_entity.pdbx_description
1 polymer ?
#
loop_
_entity_poly.entity_id
_entity_poly.type
_entity_poly.pdbx_seq_one_letter_code
_entity_poly.pdbx_strand_id
1 'polypeptide(L)'
;MTDVDARKKKKKIKEEPLDADEDLGTLQKQNQFQIKPSSKIAELDTSQWPLLLKNFDKLNIRSNHYTPLAHGSSPLNRDIKEYIKTGFINLDKPSNPSSHEVVAWIKKILKVEKTGHSGTLDPKVTGCLLVCIDRATRLVKSQQSAGKEYVAIFKLHGAVESVAKVRQGLEKLRGALFQRPPLISAVKRQLRVRTVYDSKLLDYDETRNMAARLVLTSEQCVSIWV
;
A
#
# COMPACT_ATOMS: atom_id res chain seq x y z
N MET A 1 59.82 37.22 0.96
CA MET A 1 58.89 38.16 0.28
C MET A 1 58.21 37.35 -0.82
N THR A 2 57.01 36.80 -0.72
CA THR A 2 55.87 36.89 0.21
C THR A 2 55.04 35.61 0.06
N ASP A 3 54.56 35.09 1.19
CA ASP A 3 53.46 34.13 1.33
C ASP A 3 52.22 34.55 0.52
N VAL A 4 51.55 33.60 -0.14
CA VAL A 4 50.15 33.77 -0.55
C VAL A 4 49.38 32.48 -0.27
N ASP A 5 49.01 32.34 1.00
CA ASP A 5 48.20 31.30 1.60
C ASP A 5 46.71 31.55 1.26
N ALA A 6 46.21 30.99 0.17
CA ALA A 6 44.82 31.18 -0.28
C ALA A 6 43.86 30.15 0.33
N ARG A 7 43.47 30.37 1.59
CA ARG A 7 42.42 29.60 2.30
C ARG A 7 41.04 29.82 1.63
N LYS A 8 40.58 28.83 0.85
CA LYS A 8 39.18 28.76 0.38
C LYS A 8 38.22 28.60 1.57
N LYS A 9 37.49 29.66 1.91
CA LYS A 9 36.39 29.65 2.89
C LYS A 9 35.31 28.63 2.49
N LYS A 10 35.12 27.57 3.30
CA LYS A 10 33.92 26.72 3.28
C LYS A 10 32.71 27.58 3.63
N LYS A 11 31.76 27.75 2.69
CA LYS A 11 30.43 28.30 2.99
C LYS A 11 29.73 27.34 3.96
N LYS A 12 29.51 27.78 5.20
CA LYS A 12 28.58 27.13 6.14
C LYS A 12 27.19 27.18 5.51
N ILE A 13 26.61 26.01 5.26
CA ILE A 13 25.17 25.88 5.03
C ILE A 13 24.52 26.22 6.37
N LYS A 14 23.70 27.28 6.41
CA LYS A 14 22.88 27.61 7.57
C LYS A 14 21.77 26.56 7.64
N GLU A 15 21.71 25.81 8.74
CA GLU A 15 20.51 25.09 9.13
C GLU A 15 19.52 26.15 9.62
N GLU A 16 18.46 26.39 8.85
CA GLU A 16 17.36 27.25 9.29
C GLU A 16 16.47 26.48 10.28
N PRO A 17 15.91 27.15 11.29
CA PRO A 17 15.10 26.49 12.32
C PRO A 17 13.80 25.98 11.70
N LEU A 18 13.42 24.76 12.09
CA LEU A 18 12.23 24.05 11.63
C LEU A 18 10.96 24.73 12.16
N ASP A 19 10.13 25.24 11.24
CA ASP A 19 8.77 25.66 11.55
C ASP A 19 7.90 24.43 11.88
N ALA A 20 7.21 24.46 13.01
CA ALA A 20 6.49 23.32 13.58
C ALA A 20 5.22 22.89 12.81
N ASP A 21 4.85 23.61 11.74
CA ASP A 21 3.62 23.40 10.95
C ASP A 21 3.87 22.88 9.52
N GLU A 22 5.11 22.53 9.15
CA GLU A 22 5.37 21.93 7.84
C GLU A 22 4.90 20.47 7.74
N ASP A 23 4.19 20.13 6.66
CA ASP A 23 3.77 18.75 6.37
C ASP A 23 4.98 17.82 6.30
N LEU A 24 4.85 16.61 6.85
CA LEU A 24 5.93 15.60 6.87
C LEU A 24 6.45 15.34 5.44
N GLY A 25 5.57 15.43 4.45
CA GLY A 25 5.93 15.31 3.03
C GLY A 25 6.83 16.44 2.52
N THR A 26 6.64 17.68 2.97
CA THR A 26 7.48 18.83 2.56
C THR A 26 8.84 18.75 3.21
N LEU A 27 8.90 18.47 4.51
CA LEU A 27 10.15 18.25 5.26
C LEU A 27 10.98 17.10 4.67
N GLN A 28 10.32 16.03 4.23
CA GLN A 28 10.99 14.88 3.63
C GLN A 28 11.48 15.13 2.20
N LYS A 29 10.96 16.14 1.52
CA LYS A 29 11.42 16.53 0.18
C LYS A 29 12.59 17.51 0.24
N GLN A 30 12.60 18.40 1.23
CA GLN A 30 13.68 19.39 1.41
C GLN A 30 14.98 18.73 1.88
N ASN A 31 14.89 17.71 2.72
CA ASN A 31 16.06 17.06 3.32
C ASN A 31 16.67 15.96 2.43
N GLN A 32 18.00 15.95 2.33
CA GLN A 32 18.75 14.86 1.70
C GLN A 32 19.02 13.75 2.72
N PHE A 33 18.14 12.75 2.77
CA PHE A 33 18.36 11.53 3.55
C PHE A 33 19.34 10.62 2.83
N GLN A 34 20.62 10.73 3.19
CA GLN A 34 21.69 9.87 2.72
C GLN A 34 22.52 9.38 3.88
N ILE A 35 22.85 8.10 3.87
CA ILE A 35 23.84 7.53 4.77
C ILE A 35 25.20 8.10 4.33
N LYS A 36 25.99 8.62 5.27
CA LYS A 36 27.34 9.12 4.98
C LYS A 36 28.36 8.06 5.40
N PRO A 37 29.43 7.84 4.60
CA PRO A 37 30.49 6.94 5.02
C PRO A 37 31.17 7.51 6.27
N SER A 38 31.40 6.65 7.26
CA SER A 38 32.06 7.01 8.52
C SER A 38 33.02 5.90 8.92
N SER A 39 34.15 6.27 9.53
CA SER A 39 35.05 5.31 10.18
C SER A 39 34.58 4.92 11.58
N LYS A 40 33.75 5.76 12.22
CA LYS A 40 33.18 5.54 13.55
C LYS A 40 31.75 5.01 13.45
N ILE A 41 31.33 4.26 14.46
CA ILE A 41 29.93 3.88 14.65
C ILE A 41 29.15 5.18 14.83
N ALA A 42 28.24 5.47 13.90
CA ALA A 42 27.46 6.71 13.92
C ALA A 42 26.18 6.46 14.71
N GLU A 43 26.00 7.19 15.81
CA GLU A 43 24.70 7.31 16.50
C GLU A 43 23.87 8.34 15.73
N LEU A 44 23.06 7.87 14.77
CA LEU A 44 22.15 8.70 13.99
C LEU A 44 20.72 8.45 14.47
N ASP A 45 19.98 9.49 14.83
CA ASP A 45 18.53 9.37 14.98
C ASP A 45 17.88 9.38 13.59
N THR A 46 17.39 8.21 13.15
CA THR A 46 16.73 8.04 11.85
C THR A 46 15.23 7.75 11.97
N SER A 47 14.62 8.07 13.12
CA SER A 47 13.20 7.84 13.38
C SER A 47 12.27 8.59 12.42
N GLN A 48 12.68 9.78 11.97
CA GLN A 48 11.92 10.65 11.05
C GLN A 48 12.28 10.46 9.56
N TRP A 49 13.19 9.53 9.24
CA TRP A 49 13.60 9.29 7.86
C TRP A 49 12.47 8.64 7.04
N PRO A 50 12.36 8.93 5.73
CA PRO A 50 11.24 8.50 4.92
C PRO A 50 11.30 7.02 4.53
N LEU A 51 10.12 6.40 4.40
CA LEU A 51 9.92 5.11 3.75
C LEU A 51 10.84 4.00 4.31
N LEU A 52 11.68 3.42 3.45
CA LEU A 52 12.59 2.31 3.77
C LEU A 52 13.81 2.75 4.59
N LEU A 53 14.06 4.06 4.69
CA LEU A 53 15.17 4.62 5.45
C LEU A 53 14.77 4.93 6.91
N LYS A 54 13.51 4.71 7.28
CA LYS A 54 13.03 4.89 8.65
C LYS A 54 13.66 3.86 9.60
N ASN A 55 14.18 4.32 10.73
CA ASN A 55 14.85 3.48 11.73
C ASN A 55 16.04 2.67 11.17
N PHE A 56 16.78 3.25 10.23
CA PHE A 56 17.99 2.66 9.67
C PHE A 56 19.06 2.36 10.74
N ASP A 57 19.10 3.14 11.82
CA ASP A 57 19.98 2.94 12.99
C ASP A 57 19.83 1.57 13.66
N LYS A 58 18.67 0.92 13.50
CA LYS A 58 18.39 -0.40 14.07
C LYS A 58 18.93 -1.56 13.24
N LEU A 59 19.48 -1.30 12.04
CA LEU A 59 20.05 -2.34 11.19
C LEU A 59 21.44 -2.74 11.69
N ASN A 60 21.72 -4.05 11.67
CA ASN A 60 23.04 -4.56 11.99
C ASN A 60 24.06 -4.07 10.95
N ILE A 61 25.12 -3.41 11.43
CA ILE A 61 26.17 -2.84 10.59
C ILE A 61 27.23 -3.90 10.32
N ARG A 62 27.43 -4.25 9.05
CA ARG A 62 28.58 -5.07 8.62
C ARG A 62 29.82 -4.22 8.32
N SER A 63 29.65 -3.10 7.61
CA SER A 63 30.73 -2.18 7.23
C SER A 63 30.21 -0.74 7.22
N ASN A 64 30.95 0.18 7.85
CA ASN A 64 30.60 1.62 7.91
C ASN A 64 31.22 2.47 6.80
N HIS A 65 32.24 1.94 6.12
CA HIS A 65 32.90 2.63 5.03
C HIS A 65 32.42 2.08 3.68
N TYR A 66 32.10 2.99 2.77
CA TYR A 66 31.87 2.70 1.37
C TYR A 66 32.13 3.97 0.55
N THR A 67 32.35 3.83 -0.75
CA THR A 67 32.50 4.97 -1.65
C THR A 67 31.14 5.28 -2.27
N PRO A 68 30.48 6.40 -1.91
CA PRO A 68 29.19 6.74 -2.48
C PRO A 68 29.33 7.03 -3.97
N LEU A 69 28.50 6.38 -4.78
CA LEU A 69 28.42 6.64 -6.21
C LEU A 69 27.43 7.78 -6.48
N ALA A 70 27.68 8.59 -7.51
CA ALA A 70 26.81 9.71 -7.88
C ALA A 70 25.52 9.30 -8.62
N HIS A 71 25.30 8.00 -8.83
CA HIS A 71 24.16 7.49 -9.58
C HIS A 71 22.97 7.13 -8.67
N GLY A 72 21.77 7.41 -9.15
CA GLY A 72 20.52 7.12 -8.45
C GLY A 72 19.99 8.29 -7.62
N SER A 73 18.84 8.08 -7.00
CA SER A 73 18.17 9.08 -6.17
C SER A 73 17.31 8.43 -5.10
N SER A 74 17.19 9.12 -3.96
CA SER A 74 16.22 8.77 -2.92
C SER A 74 14.79 8.80 -3.50
N PRO A 75 13.86 7.92 -3.09
CA PRO A 75 12.53 7.83 -3.68
C PRO A 75 11.77 9.17 -3.78
N LEU A 76 11.87 10.03 -2.76
CA LEU A 76 11.17 11.32 -2.73
C LEU A 76 11.88 12.43 -3.52
N ASN A 77 13.17 12.24 -3.83
CA ASN A 77 14.00 13.20 -4.57
C ASN A 77 14.21 12.79 -6.03
N ARG A 78 13.35 11.92 -6.57
CA ARG A 78 13.35 11.55 -7.99
C ARG A 78 12.81 12.68 -8.84
N ASP A 79 13.34 12.84 -10.05
CA ASP A 79 12.69 13.66 -11.07
C ASP A 79 11.26 13.17 -11.31
N ILE A 80 10.34 14.07 -11.66
CA ILE A 80 8.91 13.76 -11.79
C ILE A 80 8.65 12.61 -12.78
N LYS A 81 9.41 12.53 -13.88
CA LYS A 81 9.25 11.45 -14.86
C LYS A 81 9.62 10.09 -14.25
N GLU A 82 10.71 10.05 -13.50
CA GLU A 82 11.21 8.83 -12.86
C GLU A 82 10.36 8.43 -11.64
N TYR A 83 9.83 9.42 -10.93
CA TYR A 83 8.88 9.25 -9.83
C TYR A 83 7.62 8.56 -10.32
N ILE A 84 6.99 9.05 -11.39
CA ILE A 84 5.80 8.43 -11.99
C ILE A 84 6.10 7.00 -12.45
N LYS A 85 7.24 6.77 -13.13
CA LYS A 85 7.66 5.43 -13.60
C LYS A 85 7.86 4.41 -12.48
N THR A 86 8.01 4.83 -11.24
CA THR A 86 8.13 3.96 -10.05
C THR A 86 6.99 4.11 -9.06
N GLY A 87 5.96 4.86 -9.45
CA GLY A 87 4.85 5.19 -8.59
C GLY A 87 3.81 4.07 -8.53
N PHE A 88 3.02 4.14 -7.47
CA PHE A 88 1.75 3.47 -7.36
C PHE A 88 0.71 4.48 -6.87
N ILE A 89 -0.54 4.27 -7.23
CA ILE A 89 -1.67 5.10 -6.84
C ILE A 89 -2.57 4.25 -5.96
N ASN A 90 -2.82 4.71 -4.74
CA ASN A 90 -3.89 4.15 -3.91
C ASN A 90 -5.22 4.75 -4.35
N LEU A 91 -5.90 4.09 -5.28
CA LEU A 91 -7.13 4.60 -5.87
C LEU A 91 -8.34 4.12 -5.08
N ASP A 92 -9.28 5.02 -4.79
CA ASP A 92 -10.64 4.62 -4.44
C ASP A 92 -11.43 4.35 -5.73
N LYS A 93 -11.62 3.07 -6.04
CA LYS A 93 -12.31 2.64 -7.25
C LYS A 93 -13.80 3.01 -7.15
N PRO A 94 -14.37 3.71 -8.13
CA PRO A 94 -15.82 3.96 -8.16
C PRO A 94 -16.62 2.68 -8.44
N SER A 95 -17.90 2.70 -8.06
CA SER A 95 -18.83 1.62 -8.40
C SER A 95 -19.20 1.70 -9.88
N ASN A 96 -19.43 0.53 -10.49
CA ASN A 96 -19.81 0.24 -11.87
C ASN A 96 -18.68 -0.10 -12.86
N PRO A 97 -17.60 0.69 -13.05
CA PRO A 97 -16.58 0.29 -14.00
C PRO A 97 -15.80 -0.91 -13.46
N SER A 98 -15.35 -1.78 -14.35
CA SER A 98 -14.43 -2.87 -14.01
C SER A 98 -13.08 -2.30 -13.59
N SER A 99 -12.34 -3.07 -12.79
CA SER A 99 -10.98 -2.68 -12.40
C SER A 99 -10.05 -2.48 -13.61
N HIS A 100 -10.26 -3.23 -14.69
CA HIS A 100 -9.46 -3.12 -15.93
C HIS A 100 -9.74 -1.81 -16.68
N GLU A 101 -11.01 -1.37 -16.75
CA GLU A 101 -11.37 -0.10 -17.39
C GLU A 101 -10.78 1.09 -16.65
N VAL A 102 -10.88 1.10 -15.31
CA VAL A 102 -10.32 2.16 -14.47
C VAL A 102 -8.80 2.28 -14.66
N VAL A 103 -8.09 1.15 -14.68
CA VAL A 103 -6.65 1.10 -14.92
C VAL A 103 -6.29 1.56 -16.35
N ALA A 104 -7.14 1.26 -17.34
CA ALA A 104 -6.96 1.72 -18.71
C ALA A 104 -7.15 3.24 -18.83
N TRP A 105 -8.10 3.82 -18.10
CA TRP A 105 -8.26 5.28 -18.02
C TRP A 105 -7.04 5.95 -17.41
N ILE A 106 -6.52 5.43 -16.30
CA ILE A 106 -5.30 5.95 -15.66
C ILE A 106 -4.12 5.90 -16.63
N LYS A 107 -3.95 4.78 -17.34
CA LYS A 107 -2.90 4.65 -18.36
C LYS A 107 -3.02 5.74 -19.44
N LYS A 108 -4.24 6.00 -19.93
CA LYS A 108 -4.51 7.02 -20.95
C LYS A 108 -4.29 8.45 -20.43
N ILE A 109 -4.72 8.74 -19.21
CA ILE A 109 -4.59 10.06 -18.57
C ILE A 109 -3.11 10.39 -18.33
N LEU A 110 -2.36 9.46 -17.73
CA LEU A 110 -0.94 9.66 -17.41
C LEU A 110 -0.01 9.46 -18.61
N LYS A 111 -0.52 8.92 -19.73
CA LYS A 111 0.25 8.60 -20.94
C LYS A 111 1.48 7.72 -20.65
N VAL A 112 1.28 6.72 -19.80
CA VAL A 112 2.32 5.76 -19.38
C VAL A 112 2.27 4.48 -20.21
N GLU A 113 3.36 3.73 -20.24
CA GLU A 113 3.49 2.54 -21.09
C GLU A 113 2.74 1.35 -20.51
N LYS A 114 2.86 1.13 -19.19
CA LYS A 114 2.32 -0.05 -18.51
C LYS A 114 1.67 0.32 -17.19
N THR A 115 0.53 -0.30 -16.93
CA THR A 115 -0.16 -0.23 -15.64
C THR A 115 -0.56 -1.64 -15.20
N GLY A 116 -0.73 -1.84 -13.90
CA GLY A 116 -1.26 -3.07 -13.31
C GLY A 116 -1.91 -2.76 -11.96
N HIS A 117 -2.70 -3.70 -11.42
CA HIS A 117 -3.46 -3.45 -10.19
C HIS A 117 -3.34 -4.58 -9.16
N SER A 118 -3.57 -4.26 -7.88
CA SER A 118 -3.47 -5.20 -6.74
C SER A 118 -4.50 -6.33 -6.70
N GLY A 119 -5.31 -6.46 -7.74
CA GLY A 119 -6.32 -7.51 -7.91
C GLY A 119 -7.67 -6.94 -8.35
N THR A 120 -8.54 -7.80 -8.89
CA THR A 120 -9.76 -7.39 -9.58
C THR A 120 -10.91 -7.23 -8.60
N LEU A 121 -11.31 -5.99 -8.32
CA LEU A 121 -12.59 -5.69 -7.69
C LEU A 121 -13.71 -5.84 -8.73
N ASP A 122 -14.79 -6.50 -8.32
CA ASP A 122 -15.99 -6.62 -9.15
C ASP A 122 -16.56 -5.24 -9.48
N PRO A 123 -17.31 -5.10 -10.60
CA PRO A 123 -17.87 -3.82 -11.04
C PRO A 123 -18.55 -3.01 -9.92
N LYS A 124 -19.38 -3.65 -9.09
CA LYS A 124 -20.14 -3.01 -8.00
C LYS A 124 -19.33 -2.73 -6.73
N VAL A 125 -18.09 -3.21 -6.65
CA VAL A 125 -17.24 -3.05 -5.47
C VAL A 125 -16.43 -1.76 -5.58
N THR A 126 -16.44 -0.96 -4.51
CA THR A 126 -15.64 0.26 -4.37
C THR A 126 -14.44 0.05 -3.45
N GLY A 127 -13.60 1.07 -3.29
CA GLY A 127 -12.50 1.06 -2.31
C GLY A 127 -11.12 0.88 -2.92
N CYS A 128 -10.18 0.44 -2.09
CA CYS A 128 -8.76 0.43 -2.39
C CYS A 128 -8.39 -0.48 -3.58
N LEU A 129 -7.95 0.15 -4.67
CA LEU A 129 -7.34 -0.47 -5.83
C LEU A 129 -5.94 0.14 -6.04
N LEU A 130 -4.89 -0.57 -5.63
CA LEU A 130 -3.53 -0.09 -5.85
C LEU A 130 -3.18 -0.24 -7.33
N VAL A 131 -2.94 0.87 -8.01
CA VAL A 131 -2.55 0.92 -9.42
C VAL A 131 -1.05 1.18 -9.52
N CYS A 132 -0.29 0.18 -9.95
CA CYS A 132 1.15 0.27 -10.18
C CYS A 132 1.45 0.79 -11.59
N ILE A 133 2.44 1.68 -11.71
CA ILE A 133 2.83 2.33 -12.97
C ILE A 133 4.22 1.83 -13.41
N ASP A 134 4.39 1.54 -14.70
CA ASP A 134 5.63 1.14 -15.38
C ASP A 134 6.48 0.15 -14.57
N ARG A 135 7.60 0.60 -13.97
CA ARG A 135 8.52 -0.28 -13.23
C ARG A 135 7.88 -0.85 -11.97
N ALA A 136 6.94 -0.13 -11.35
CA ALA A 136 6.21 -0.61 -10.18
C ALA A 136 5.31 -1.81 -10.51
N THR A 137 4.96 -2.05 -11.78
CA THR A 137 4.15 -3.22 -12.17
C THR A 137 4.78 -4.56 -11.83
N ARG A 138 6.09 -4.59 -11.55
CA ARG A 138 6.79 -5.78 -11.02
C ARG A 138 6.27 -6.22 -9.65
N LEU A 139 5.68 -5.30 -8.87
CA LEU A 139 5.12 -5.56 -7.55
C LEU A 139 3.69 -6.08 -7.59
N VAL A 140 3.01 -6.03 -8.74
CA VAL A 140 1.59 -6.41 -8.87
C VAL A 140 1.32 -7.82 -8.34
N LYS A 141 2.21 -8.78 -8.64
CA LYS A 141 2.04 -10.18 -8.21
C LYS A 141 2.00 -10.30 -6.68
N SER A 142 2.86 -9.59 -5.96
CA SER A 142 2.86 -9.63 -4.48
C SER A 142 1.64 -8.91 -3.90
N GLN A 143 1.18 -7.84 -4.55
CA GLN A 143 -0.04 -7.13 -4.13
C GLN A 143 -1.32 -7.93 -4.37
N GLN A 144 -1.36 -8.77 -5.41
CA GLN A 144 -2.48 -9.67 -5.68
C GLN A 144 -2.62 -10.78 -4.63
N SER A 145 -1.50 -11.31 -4.16
CA SER A 145 -1.46 -12.32 -3.10
C SER A 145 -1.52 -11.75 -1.68
N ALA A 146 -1.48 -10.43 -1.53
CA ALA A 146 -1.54 -9.79 -0.21
C ALA A 146 -2.96 -9.90 0.36
N GLY A 147 -3.02 -10.03 1.69
CA GLY A 147 -4.26 -10.04 2.46
C GLY A 147 -5.11 -8.81 2.20
N LYS A 148 -6.43 -9.00 2.21
CA LYS A 148 -7.41 -7.96 1.89
C LYS A 148 -8.48 -7.89 2.97
N GLU A 149 -8.96 -6.68 3.21
CA GLU A 149 -10.00 -6.39 4.17
C GLU A 149 -11.20 -5.78 3.44
N TYR A 150 -12.39 -6.22 3.80
CA TYR A 150 -13.64 -5.79 3.17
C TYR A 150 -14.67 -5.41 4.21
N VAL A 151 -15.37 -4.32 3.95
CA VAL A 151 -16.69 -4.06 4.56
C VAL A 151 -17.74 -4.54 3.56
N ALA A 152 -18.59 -5.45 4.01
CA ALA A 152 -19.61 -6.07 3.20
C ALA A 152 -20.99 -5.93 3.83
N ILE A 153 -21.99 -5.80 2.97
CA ILE A 153 -23.39 -5.84 3.36
C ILE A 153 -24.00 -7.12 2.80
N PHE A 154 -24.64 -7.91 3.64
CA PHE A 154 -25.38 -9.09 3.23
C PHE A 154 -26.84 -8.98 3.63
N LYS A 155 -27.72 -9.63 2.85
CA LYS A 155 -29.15 -9.72 3.13
C LYS A 155 -29.52 -11.19 3.32
N LEU A 156 -30.17 -11.49 4.44
CA LEU A 156 -30.71 -12.82 4.70
C LEU A 156 -32.10 -12.93 4.05
N HIS A 157 -32.39 -14.10 3.50
CA HIS A 157 -33.67 -14.36 2.81
C HIS A 157 -34.85 -14.59 3.77
N GLY A 158 -34.59 -14.77 5.06
CA GLY A 158 -35.60 -14.97 6.09
C GLY A 158 -35.23 -14.28 7.39
N ALA A 159 -36.25 -14.05 8.23
CA ALA A 159 -36.07 -13.53 9.57
C ALA A 159 -35.27 -14.53 10.43
N VAL A 160 -34.39 -14.00 11.28
CA VAL A 160 -33.59 -14.79 12.21
C VAL A 160 -34.15 -14.61 13.61
N GLU A 161 -34.24 -15.69 14.38
CA GLU A 161 -34.75 -15.66 15.75
C GLU A 161 -33.96 -14.73 16.68
N SER A 162 -32.66 -14.55 16.46
CA SER A 162 -31.84 -13.61 17.23
C SER A 162 -30.55 -13.21 16.51
N VAL A 163 -30.06 -12.01 16.83
CA VAL A 163 -28.74 -11.50 16.38
C VAL A 163 -27.59 -12.42 16.81
N ALA A 164 -27.75 -13.14 17.93
CA ALA A 164 -26.77 -14.11 18.40
C ALA A 164 -26.56 -15.26 17.41
N LYS A 165 -27.63 -15.75 16.76
CA LYS A 165 -27.51 -16.77 15.69
C LYS A 165 -26.75 -16.24 14.48
N VAL A 166 -26.95 -14.97 14.11
CA VAL A 166 -26.19 -14.33 13.03
C VAL A 166 -24.69 -14.30 13.38
N ARG A 167 -24.33 -13.84 14.59
CA ARG A 167 -22.94 -13.85 15.05
C ARG A 167 -22.33 -15.25 15.05
N GLN A 168 -23.06 -16.24 15.56
CA GLN A 168 -22.60 -17.63 15.56
C GLN A 168 -22.38 -18.17 14.14
N GLY A 169 -23.26 -17.83 13.19
CA GLY A 169 -23.10 -18.18 11.78
C GLY A 169 -21.84 -17.55 11.16
N LEU A 170 -21.56 -16.29 11.49
CA LEU A 170 -20.37 -15.59 11.03
C LEU A 170 -19.08 -16.16 11.63
N GLU A 171 -19.11 -16.61 12.88
CA GLU A 171 -17.97 -17.26 13.54
C GLU A 171 -17.61 -18.59 12.87
N LYS A 172 -18.62 -19.37 12.43
CA LYS A 172 -18.42 -20.60 11.64
C LYS A 172 -17.77 -20.35 10.28
N LEU A 173 -17.82 -19.11 9.78
CA LEU A 173 -17.19 -18.67 8.54
C LEU A 173 -15.79 -18.09 8.76
N ARG A 174 -15.13 -18.38 9.88
CA ARG A 174 -13.71 -18.10 10.11
C ARG A 174 -12.85 -19.33 9.86
N GLY A 175 -11.58 -19.11 9.56
CA GLY A 175 -10.62 -20.17 9.28
C GLY A 175 -10.63 -20.62 7.82
N ALA A 176 -10.18 -21.85 7.60
CA ALA A 176 -10.04 -22.44 6.27
C ALA A 176 -11.40 -22.93 5.74
N LEU A 177 -11.91 -22.27 4.70
CA LEU A 177 -13.21 -22.56 4.09
C LEU A 177 -13.03 -23.12 2.68
N PHE A 178 -13.90 -24.07 2.33
CA PHE A 178 -14.06 -24.48 0.94
C PHE A 178 -14.86 -23.44 0.17
N GLN A 179 -14.29 -22.98 -0.93
CA GLN A 179 -14.91 -22.03 -1.84
C GLN A 179 -14.82 -22.55 -3.27
N ARG A 180 -15.85 -22.28 -4.06
CA ARG A 180 -15.84 -22.49 -5.50
C ARG A 180 -16.11 -21.14 -6.16
N PRO A 181 -15.31 -20.73 -7.16
CA PRO A 181 -15.56 -19.49 -7.88
C PRO A 181 -17.01 -19.42 -8.42
N PRO A 182 -17.58 -18.20 -8.50
CA PRO A 182 -18.89 -18.00 -9.10
C PRO A 182 -18.88 -18.29 -10.61
N LEU A 183 -20.07 -18.28 -11.23
CA LEU A 183 -20.23 -18.52 -12.66
C LEU A 183 -19.44 -17.50 -13.49
N ILE A 184 -19.53 -16.23 -13.12
CA ILE A 184 -18.78 -15.13 -13.74
C ILE A 184 -17.49 -14.96 -12.94
N SER A 185 -16.37 -15.49 -13.46
CA SER A 185 -15.07 -15.32 -12.83
C SER A 185 -13.94 -15.38 -13.87
N ALA A 186 -12.82 -14.73 -13.56
CA ALA A 186 -11.62 -14.74 -14.40
C ALA A 186 -10.76 -16.01 -14.22
N VAL A 187 -11.17 -16.95 -13.36
CA VAL A 187 -10.40 -18.13 -12.97
C VAL A 187 -11.22 -19.40 -13.16
N LYS A 188 -10.54 -20.52 -13.39
CA LYS A 188 -11.19 -21.83 -13.55
C LYS A 188 -12.04 -22.18 -12.32
N ARG A 189 -13.28 -22.60 -12.55
CA ARG A 189 -14.27 -22.90 -11.50
C ARG A 189 -14.02 -24.26 -10.82
N GLN A 190 -13.00 -24.32 -9.98
CA GLN A 190 -12.63 -25.49 -9.17
C GLN A 190 -12.79 -25.22 -7.67
N LEU A 191 -13.02 -26.26 -6.88
CA LEU A 191 -13.06 -26.15 -5.43
C LEU A 191 -11.65 -25.82 -4.91
N ARG A 192 -11.57 -24.88 -3.98
CA ARG A 192 -10.32 -24.42 -3.38
C ARG A 192 -10.53 -24.03 -1.93
N VAL A 193 -9.46 -24.10 -1.14
CA VAL A 193 -9.47 -23.65 0.25
C VAL A 193 -9.02 -22.19 0.31
N ARG A 194 -9.75 -21.37 1.07
CA ARG A 194 -9.40 -19.98 1.35
C ARG A 194 -9.61 -19.68 2.83
N THR A 195 -8.72 -18.86 3.39
CA THR A 195 -8.75 -18.55 4.82
C THR A 195 -9.36 -17.19 5.06
N VAL A 196 -10.38 -17.15 5.91
CA VAL A 196 -10.88 -15.93 6.54
C VAL A 196 -10.18 -15.81 7.89
N TYR A 197 -9.30 -14.83 8.02
CA TYR A 197 -8.53 -14.62 9.24
C TYR A 197 -9.41 -14.08 10.36
N ASP A 198 -10.20 -13.05 10.03
CA ASP A 198 -11.06 -12.40 10.99
C ASP A 198 -12.37 -11.95 10.34
N SER A 199 -13.40 -11.83 11.18
CA SER A 199 -14.75 -11.53 10.79
C SER A 199 -15.49 -10.86 11.93
N LYS A 200 -15.98 -9.64 11.73
CA LYS A 200 -16.70 -8.88 12.75
C LYS A 200 -18.04 -8.42 12.21
N LEU A 201 -19.12 -8.71 12.93
CA LEU A 201 -20.43 -8.09 12.69
C LEU A 201 -20.37 -6.64 13.16
N LEU A 202 -20.64 -5.69 12.26
CA LEU A 202 -20.66 -4.27 12.57
C LEU A 202 -22.05 -3.83 13.00
N ASP A 203 -23.06 -4.17 12.19
CA ASP A 203 -24.44 -3.79 12.43
C ASP A 203 -25.42 -4.82 11.83
N TYR A 204 -26.63 -4.89 12.36
CA TYR A 204 -27.71 -5.75 11.86
C TYR A 204 -29.07 -5.06 12.00
N ASP A 205 -29.74 -4.89 10.87
CA ASP A 205 -31.10 -4.37 10.75
C ASP A 205 -32.09 -5.54 10.64
N GLU A 206 -32.87 -5.74 11.70
CA GLU A 206 -33.90 -6.78 11.81
C GLU A 206 -35.05 -6.57 10.83
N THR A 207 -35.42 -5.32 10.51
CA THR A 207 -36.56 -5.02 9.64
C THR A 207 -36.27 -5.38 8.20
N ARG A 208 -35.03 -5.17 7.75
CA ARG A 208 -34.59 -5.43 6.38
C ARG A 208 -33.88 -6.77 6.22
N ASN A 209 -33.62 -7.47 7.33
CA ASN A 209 -32.78 -8.67 7.39
C ASN A 209 -31.41 -8.42 6.75
N MET A 210 -30.81 -7.25 6.99
CA MET A 210 -29.53 -6.85 6.41
C MET A 210 -28.48 -6.67 7.50
N ALA A 211 -27.25 -7.06 7.23
CA ALA A 211 -26.13 -6.83 8.14
C ALA A 211 -24.90 -6.31 7.43
N ALA A 212 -24.15 -5.47 8.14
CA ALA A 212 -22.82 -5.04 7.76
C ALA A 212 -21.77 -5.87 8.51
N ARG A 213 -20.74 -6.33 7.80
CA ARG A 213 -19.67 -7.17 8.33
C ARG A 213 -18.31 -6.70 7.81
N LEU A 214 -17.32 -6.71 8.68
CA LEU A 214 -15.91 -6.60 8.34
C LEU A 214 -15.32 -8.01 8.13
N VAL A 215 -14.54 -8.22 7.08
CA VAL A 215 -13.90 -9.50 6.75
C VAL A 215 -12.45 -9.29 6.37
N LEU A 216 -11.55 -10.00 7.02
CA LEU A 216 -10.12 -10.05 6.69
C LEU A 216 -9.78 -11.39 6.05
N THR A 217 -9.25 -11.39 4.82
CA THR A 217 -8.96 -12.59 4.03
C THR A 217 -7.54 -12.60 3.48
N SER A 218 -7.02 -13.79 3.18
CA SER A 218 -5.67 -13.96 2.60
C SER A 218 -5.56 -13.53 1.15
N GLU A 219 -6.64 -13.65 0.38
CA GLU A 219 -6.67 -13.36 -1.04
C GLU A 219 -8.04 -12.83 -1.47
N GLN A 220 -8.10 -12.36 -2.71
CA GLN A 220 -9.32 -11.92 -3.37
C GLN A 220 -10.17 -13.11 -3.80
N CYS A 221 -10.97 -13.62 -2.88
CA CYS A 221 -12.22 -14.27 -3.22
C CYS A 221 -13.17 -14.19 -2.04
N VAL A 222 -13.85 -13.05 -1.97
CA VAL A 222 -15.13 -12.99 -1.28
C VAL A 222 -16.18 -12.83 -2.37
N SER A 223 -16.40 -13.90 -3.13
CA SER A 223 -17.75 -14.17 -3.59
C SER A 223 -18.55 -14.48 -2.33
N ILE A 224 -18.90 -13.41 -1.62
CA ILE A 224 -19.72 -13.42 -0.42
C ILE A 224 -21.00 -14.09 -0.86
N TRP A 225 -21.32 -15.19 -0.18
CA TRP A 225 -22.60 -15.85 -0.26
C TRP A 225 -23.70 -14.80 -0.01
N VAL A 226 -24.24 -14.26 -1.10
CA VAL A 226 -25.53 -13.57 -1.19
C VAL A 226 -26.38 -14.45 -2.07
#